data_AF-A0A7Y2HZ48-F1
#
_entry.id   AF-A0A7Y2HZ48-F1
#
_cell.length_a   1.000
_cell.length_b   1.000
_cell.length_c   1.000
_cell.angle_alpha   90.00
_cell.angle_beta   90.00
_cell.angle_gamma   90.00
#
_symmetry.space_group_name_H-M   'P 1'
#
loop_
_entity.id
_entity.type
_entity.pdbx_description
1 polymer ?
#
loop_
_entity_poly.entity_id
_entity_poly.type
_entity_poly.pdbx_seq_one_letter_code
_entity_poly.pdbx_strand_id
1 'polypeptide(L)'
;MTGSSIGDTTGVRRAGGIGIIVTAFASGALGWLILALLGNIAREQEIVLPGVVLLFVQRPWLAALLALPALTLGLALFRTRRRGWMLAALGTALTLTPVAVVLYSFVRVLAPLYGVE
;
A
#
# COMPACT_ATOMS: atom_id res chain seq x y z
N MET A 1 -34.48 9.46 -31.61
CA MET A 1 -34.62 8.81 -30.28
C MET A 1 -33.24 8.71 -29.64
N THR A 2 -32.84 9.73 -28.89
CA THR A 2 -31.54 9.81 -28.21
C THR A 2 -31.81 10.06 -26.74
N GLY A 3 -31.99 8.98 -25.99
CA GLY A 3 -32.33 9.03 -24.57
C GLY A 3 -31.52 8.01 -23.79
N SER A 4 -30.77 8.53 -22.82
CA SER A 4 -30.32 7.84 -21.60
C SER A 4 -29.19 6.81 -21.69
N SER A 5 -27.94 7.30 -21.75
CA SER A 5 -26.72 6.55 -21.33
C SER A 5 -25.86 7.38 -20.35
N ILE A 6 -26.50 8.22 -19.51
CA ILE A 6 -25.81 9.06 -18.52
C ILE A 6 -25.93 8.46 -17.09
N GLY A 7 -26.67 7.37 -16.93
CA GLY A 7 -26.98 6.75 -15.63
C GLY A 7 -25.85 5.96 -14.95
N ASP A 8 -24.86 5.44 -15.68
CA ASP A 8 -23.97 4.38 -15.16
C ASP A 8 -22.55 4.80 -14.74
N THR A 9 -22.18 6.07 -14.89
CA THR A 9 -20.83 6.52 -14.51
C THR A 9 -20.63 6.66 -12.99
N THR A 10 -21.72 6.67 -12.22
CA THR A 10 -21.69 6.77 -10.75
C THR A 10 -21.37 5.44 -10.08
N GLY A 11 -21.88 4.32 -10.63
CA GLY A 11 -21.60 2.97 -10.14
C GLY A 11 -20.13 2.58 -10.30
N VAL A 12 -19.57 2.79 -11.49
CA VAL A 12 -18.14 2.52 -11.79
C VAL A 12 -17.20 3.31 -10.87
N ARG A 13 -17.57 4.56 -10.54
CA ARG A 13 -16.77 5.41 -9.65
C ARG A 13 -16.81 4.98 -8.19
N ARG A 14 -17.97 4.56 -7.69
CA ARG A 14 -18.10 4.00 -6.34
C ARG A 14 -17.34 2.69 -6.22
N ALA A 15 -17.42 1.83 -7.23
CA ALA A 15 -16.63 0.59 -7.29
C ALA A 15 -15.12 0.87 -7.27
N GLY A 16 -14.64 1.86 -8.03
CA GLY A 16 -13.23 2.26 -8.02
C GLY A 16 -12.74 2.82 -6.69
N GLY A 17 -13.54 3.67 -6.02
CA GLY A 17 -13.20 4.21 -4.70
C GLY A 17 -13.17 3.14 -3.60
N ILE A 18 -14.13 2.21 -3.59
CA ILE A 18 -14.15 1.06 -2.67
C ILE A 18 -12.93 0.18 -2.93
N GLY A 19 -12.61 -0.10 -4.20
CA GLY A 19 -11.43 -0.86 -4.59
C GLY A 19 -10.14 -0.27 -4.00
N ILE A 20 -9.91 1.03 -4.16
CA ILE A 20 -8.72 1.69 -3.61
C ILE A 20 -8.68 1.59 -2.08
N ILE A 21 -9.81 1.77 -1.40
CA ILE A 21 -9.87 1.67 0.07
C ILE A 21 -9.56 0.24 0.52
N VAL A 22 -10.18 -0.77 -0.08
CA VAL A 22 -9.96 -2.19 0.26
C VAL A 22 -8.53 -2.58 -0.04
N THR A 23 -7.97 -2.19 -1.18
CA THR A 23 -6.58 -2.49 -1.55
C THR A 23 -5.60 -1.76 -0.63
N ALA A 24 -5.84 -0.49 -0.27
CA ALA A 24 -5.02 0.23 0.69
C ALA A 24 -5.03 -0.43 2.07
N PHE A 25 -6.20 -0.86 2.53
CA PHE A 25 -6.33 -1.55 3.82
C PHE A 25 -5.66 -2.92 3.81
N ALA A 26 -5.92 -3.73 2.77
CA ALA A 26 -5.32 -5.05 2.61
C ALA A 26 -3.80 -4.96 2.48
N SER A 27 -3.28 -4.04 1.66
CA SER A 27 -1.84 -3.85 1.51
C SER A 27 -1.17 -3.34 2.79
N GLY A 28 -1.80 -2.43 3.53
CA GLY A 28 -1.30 -1.96 4.83
C GLY A 28 -1.28 -3.07 5.89
N ALA A 29 -2.36 -3.86 6.00
CA ALA A 29 -2.46 -4.95 6.95
C ALA A 29 -1.51 -6.11 6.63
N LEU A 30 -1.44 -6.52 5.36
CA LEU A 30 -0.49 -7.54 4.91
C LEU A 30 0.95 -7.06 5.06
N GLY A 31 1.24 -5.81 4.70
CA GLY A 31 2.57 -5.23 4.86
C GLY A 31 3.03 -5.18 6.31
N TRP A 32 2.13 -4.80 7.23
CA TRP A 32 2.38 -4.86 8.67
C TRP A 32 2.71 -6.28 9.14
N LEU A 33 1.90 -7.27 8.77
CA LEU A 33 2.08 -8.66 9.16
C LEU A 33 3.39 -9.24 8.62
N ILE A 34 3.69 -9.00 7.34
CA ILE A 34 4.92 -9.44 6.68
C ILE A 34 6.12 -8.82 7.38
N LEU A 35 6.16 -7.50 7.57
CA LEU A 35 7.28 -6.84 8.25
C LEU A 35 7.49 -7.33 9.69
N ALA A 36 6.41 -7.62 10.42
CA ALA A 36 6.49 -8.21 11.75
C ALA A 36 7.15 -9.60 11.73
N LEU A 37 6.78 -10.45 10.76
CA LEU A 37 7.41 -11.76 10.58
C LEU A 37 8.88 -11.64 10.19
N LEU A 38 9.22 -10.74 9.26
CA LEU A 38 10.61 -10.50 8.88
C LEU A 38 11.45 -9.97 10.04
N GLY A 39 10.86 -9.21 10.95
CA GLY A 39 11.56 -8.75 12.15
C GLY A 39 11.92 -9.85 13.12
N ASN A 40 11.08 -10.86 13.26
CA ASN A 40 11.43 -12.03 14.05
C ASN A 40 12.57 -12.82 13.38
N ILE A 41 12.48 -13.06 12.07
CA ILE A 41 13.52 -13.77 11.31
C ILE A 41 14.86 -13.04 11.37
N ALA A 42 14.87 -11.73 11.15
CA ALA A 42 16.10 -10.93 11.17
C ALA A 42 16.77 -10.92 12.56
N ARG A 43 15.98 -10.98 13.64
CA ARG A 43 16.50 -11.10 15.01
C ARG A 43 17.06 -12.49 15.29
N GLU A 44 16.38 -13.54 14.85
CA GLU A 44 16.82 -14.93 15.04
C GLU A 44 18.12 -15.24 14.28
N GLN A 45 18.33 -14.60 13.13
CA GLN A 45 19.48 -14.82 12.25
C GLN A 45 20.59 -13.76 12.39
N GLU A 46 20.50 -12.87 13.40
CA GLU A 46 21.44 -11.77 13.65
C GLU A 46 21.79 -10.92 12.40
N ILE A 47 20.81 -10.73 11.51
CA ILE A 47 21.03 -10.04 10.23
C ILE A 47 21.19 -8.53 10.47
N VAL A 48 22.28 -7.96 9.98
CA VAL A 48 22.51 -6.51 10.01
C VAL A 48 21.64 -5.85 8.94
N LEU A 49 20.56 -5.19 9.39
CA LEU A 49 19.64 -4.50 8.49
C LEU A 49 20.09 -3.06 8.21
N PRO A 50 19.95 -2.58 6.95
CA PRO A 50 20.14 -1.17 6.65
C PRO A 50 19.12 -0.30 7.39
N GLY A 51 19.52 0.89 7.84
CA GLY A 51 18.75 1.70 8.80
C GLY A 51 17.29 1.99 8.43
N VAL A 52 16.98 2.12 7.13
CA VAL A 52 15.60 2.28 6.66
C VAL A 52 14.77 1.03 6.91
N VAL A 53 15.31 -0.15 6.58
CA VAL A 53 14.63 -1.45 6.78
C VAL A 53 14.50 -1.75 8.27
N LEU A 54 15.54 -1.46 9.06
CA LEU A 54 15.50 -1.60 10.51
C LEU A 54 14.33 -0.82 11.13
N LEU A 55 14.07 0.39 10.63
CA LEU A 55 12.98 1.25 11.10
C LEU A 55 11.61 0.61 10.84
N PHE A 56 11.39 0.07 9.64
CA PHE A 56 10.14 -0.61 9.28
C PHE A 56 9.98 -1.97 9.98
N VAL A 57 11.08 -2.68 10.20
CA VAL A 57 11.10 -3.97 10.88
C VAL A 57 10.85 -3.83 12.39
N GLN A 58 11.43 -2.83 13.04
CA GLN A 58 11.19 -2.56 14.46
C GLN A 58 9.80 -1.94 14.70
N ARG A 59 9.30 -1.18 13.73
CA ARG A 59 8.03 -0.45 13.82
C ARG A 59 7.16 -0.79 12.61
N PRO A 60 6.62 -2.01 12.53
CA PRO A 60 5.84 -2.45 11.37
C PRO A 60 4.59 -1.59 11.16
N TRP A 61 4.08 -0.94 12.22
CA TRP A 61 2.96 0.00 12.14
C TRP A 61 3.23 1.22 11.25
N LEU A 62 4.49 1.54 10.93
CA LEU A 62 4.85 2.55 9.95
C LEU A 62 4.38 2.21 8.53
N ALA A 63 4.31 0.91 8.18
CA ALA A 63 3.75 0.49 6.90
C ALA A 63 2.23 0.74 6.84
N ALA A 64 1.53 0.56 7.97
CA ALA A 64 0.12 0.91 8.07
C ALA A 64 -0.10 2.44 7.97
N LEU A 65 0.79 3.26 8.56
CA LEU A 65 0.76 4.72 8.39
C LEU A 65 0.96 5.16 6.95
N LEU A 66 1.84 4.49 6.20
CA LEU A 66 2.04 4.78 4.78
C LEU A 66 0.79 4.50 3.94
N ALA A 67 -0.13 3.67 4.42
CA ALA A 67 -1.41 3.42 3.75
C ALA A 67 -2.49 4.48 4.05
N LEU A 68 -2.35 5.29 5.13
CA LEU A 68 -3.34 6.32 5.49
C LEU A 68 -3.55 7.38 4.41
N PRO A 69 -2.51 7.92 3.73
CA PRO A 69 -2.71 8.86 2.61
C PRO A 69 -3.48 8.25 1.44
N ALA A 70 -3.29 6.95 1.17
CA ALA A 70 -4.07 6.25 0.15
C ALA A 70 -5.55 6.13 0.54
N LEU A 71 -5.83 5.86 1.82
CA LEU A 71 -7.19 5.81 2.37
C LEU A 71 -7.88 7.18 2.32
N THR A 72 -7.19 8.25 2.67
CA THR A 72 -7.75 9.62 2.61
C THR A 72 -8.04 10.05 1.17
N LEU A 73 -7.20 9.66 0.20
CA LEU A 73 -7.47 9.89 -1.22
C LEU A 73 -8.64 9.06 -1.76
N GLY A 74 -8.76 7.79 -1.33
CA GLY A 74 -9.92 6.96 -1.64
C GLY A 74 -11.22 7.61 -1.17
N LEU A 75 -11.24 8.17 0.05
CA LEU A 75 -12.35 8.96 0.57
C LEU A 75 -12.58 10.27 -0.20
N ALA A 76 -11.52 10.99 -0.56
CA ALA A 76 -11.61 12.24 -1.33
C ALA A 76 -12.19 12.04 -2.75
N LEU A 77 -12.00 10.84 -3.31
CA LEU A 77 -12.57 10.41 -4.60
C LEU A 77 -14.09 10.35 -4.59
N PHE A 78 -14.72 10.07 -3.44
CA PHE A 78 -16.17 10.13 -3.29
C PHE A 78 -16.73 11.55 -3.31
N ARG A 79 -15.93 12.55 -2.90
CA ARG A 79 -16.39 13.93 -2.73
C ARG A 79 -16.20 14.79 -3.98
N THR A 80 -15.27 14.45 -4.86
CA THR A 80 -14.78 15.39 -5.90
C THR A 80 -15.02 14.90 -7.34
N ARG A 81 -16.05 15.43 -8.02
CA ARG A 81 -16.50 14.99 -9.34
C ARG A 81 -15.58 15.39 -10.51
N ARG A 82 -14.83 16.50 -10.40
CA ARG A 82 -14.04 17.13 -11.48
C ARG A 82 -12.61 16.61 -11.63
N ARG A 83 -11.99 16.03 -10.59
CA ARG A 83 -10.56 15.59 -10.61
C ARG A 83 -10.35 14.10 -10.31
N GLY A 84 -11.39 13.28 -10.48
CA GLY A 84 -11.38 11.87 -10.07
C GLY A 84 -10.24 11.03 -10.67
N TRP A 85 -9.82 11.30 -11.92
CA TRP A 85 -8.73 10.56 -12.58
C TRP A 85 -7.36 10.84 -11.96
N MET A 86 -7.04 12.11 -11.66
CA MET A 86 -5.79 12.46 -10.98
C MET A 86 -5.75 11.88 -9.56
N LEU A 87 -6.86 11.93 -8.83
CA LEU A 87 -6.96 11.35 -7.48
C LEU A 87 -6.86 9.82 -7.49
N ALA A 88 -7.39 9.15 -8.52
CA ALA A 88 -7.24 7.72 -8.70
C ALA A 88 -5.78 7.34 -8.96
N ALA A 89 -5.11 8.02 -9.90
CA ALA A 89 -3.69 7.79 -10.17
C ALA A 89 -2.81 8.05 -8.93
N LEU A 90 -3.09 9.12 -8.19
CA LEU A 90 -2.38 9.43 -6.95
C LEU A 90 -2.64 8.37 -5.87
N GLY A 91 -3.89 7.92 -5.72
CA GLY A 91 -4.26 6.85 -4.81
C GLY A 91 -3.54 5.54 -5.13
N THR A 92 -3.49 5.15 -6.41
CA THR A 92 -2.78 3.95 -6.86
C THR A 92 -1.27 4.07 -6.61
N ALA A 93 -0.65 5.21 -6.92
CA ALA A 93 0.76 5.45 -6.63
C ALA A 93 1.07 5.37 -5.13
N LEU A 94 0.17 5.88 -4.29
CA LEU A 94 0.31 5.78 -2.84
C LEU A 94 0.08 4.38 -2.31
N THR A 95 -0.81 3.58 -2.89
CA THR A 95 -0.92 2.14 -2.54
C THR A 95 0.29 1.32 -2.97
N LEU A 96 1.00 1.73 -4.02
CA LEU A 96 2.24 1.07 -4.45
C LEU A 96 3.40 1.32 -3.48
N THR A 97 3.38 2.43 -2.73
CA THR A 97 4.44 2.80 -1.79
C THR A 97 4.66 1.76 -0.68
N PRO A 98 3.63 1.34 0.10
CA PRO A 98 3.82 0.31 1.12
C PRO A 98 4.22 -1.04 0.51
N VAL A 99 3.71 -1.39 -0.67
CA VAL A 99 4.10 -2.62 -1.38
C VAL A 99 5.59 -2.60 -1.74
N ALA A 100 6.10 -1.49 -2.27
CA ALA A 100 7.51 -1.32 -2.59
C ALA A 100 8.40 -1.42 -1.34
N VAL A 101 7.98 -0.84 -0.22
CA VAL A 101 8.71 -0.94 1.07
C VAL A 101 8.78 -2.38 1.56
N VAL A 102 7.69 -3.13 1.47
CA VAL A 102 7.64 -4.55 1.86
C VAL A 102 8.56 -5.37 0.96
N LEU A 103 8.49 -5.21 -0.35
CA LEU A 103 9.37 -5.89 -1.32
C LEU A 103 10.85 -5.57 -1.06
N TYR A 104 11.18 -4.29 -0.87
CA TYR A 104 12.54 -3.86 -0.58
C TYR A 104 13.07 -4.49 0.73
N SER A 105 12.23 -4.50 1.77
CA SER A 105 12.59 -5.12 3.06
C SER A 105 12.75 -6.64 2.92
N PHE A 106 11.89 -7.28 2.12
CA PHE A 106 11.95 -8.71 1.83
C PHE A 106 13.26 -9.10 1.15
N VAL A 107 13.63 -8.38 0.09
CA VAL A 107 14.91 -8.60 -0.62
C VAL A 107 16.09 -8.41 0.33
N ARG A 108 16.09 -7.36 1.16
CA ARG A 108 17.20 -7.08 2.09
C ARG A 108 17.35 -8.11 3.22
N VAL A 109 16.28 -8.77 3.62
CA VAL A 109 16.33 -9.81 4.66
C VAL A 109 16.64 -11.19 4.07
N LEU A 110 16.14 -11.52 2.86
CA LEU A 110 16.43 -12.81 2.24
C LEU A 110 17.73 -12.88 1.45
N ALA A 111 18.21 -11.78 0.84
CA ALA A 111 19.46 -11.79 0.09
C ALA A 111 20.65 -12.34 0.92
N PRO A 112 20.83 -11.96 2.19
CA PRO A 112 21.85 -12.56 3.07
C PRO A 112 21.66 -14.07 3.29
N LEU A 113 20.42 -14.57 3.35
CA LEU A 113 20.13 -15.99 3.58
C LEU A 113 20.52 -16.88 2.40
N TYR A 114 20.62 -16.32 1.19
CA TYR A 114 21.01 -17.05 -0.02
C TYR A 114 22.44 -16.75 -0.48
N GLY A 115 23.22 -15.99 0.30
CA GLY A 115 24.59 -15.60 -0.06
C GLY A 115 24.66 -14.69 -1.29
N VAL A 116 23.58 -13.95 -1.58
CA VAL A 116 23.55 -12.92 -2.62
C VAL A 116 23.78 -11.58 -1.93
N GLU A 117 24.99 -11.02 -2.07
CA GLU A 117 25.36 -9.70 -1.52
C GLU A 117 24.87 -8.54 -2.39
#